data_AF-A0A9X3ILE3-F1
#
_entry.id   AF-A0A9X3ILE3-F1
#
_cell.length_a   1.000
_cell.length_b   1.000
_cell.length_c   1.000
_cell.angle_alpha   90.00
_cell.angle_beta   90.00
_cell.angle_gamma   90.00
#
_symmetry.space_group_name_H-M   'P 1'
#
loop_
_entity.id
_entity.type
_entity.pdbx_description
1 polymer ?
#
loop_
_entity_poly.entity_id
_entity_poly.type
_entity_poly.pdbx_seq_one_letter_code
_entity_poly.pdbx_strand_id
1 'polypeptide(L)'
;MRMPGLGLATGANAGRRVAPPSGLGFPFDEHPLRLRRRGGRFLTDIQPEAHAAAAFAGPSYFVDIATGNDGNPGTSWGAALKSIFVATQLGNAGGVPFNVAVKAGVYPRANSFTNAGPMVIPTQPAAYRSVGGRVTCWAGGDLGWSGAPDGTYGNCYAIARSNVTVVLDLADANSFGDPAELVRVADAAACNATAGSWAQAGGTLYVHRADGAAPTNANTRVLLVVDAFVLDGTAKSIYLEGFDFQGGANGGVFIYGAAERALVFVECSARYAGGPSHLYDGFRILDTSGLALLVRCVAASNAKDGFNFHWSFGGTPALHHVTIDCRAHGNGRYDSQSNNGLTSHDGLVGIDVGGLYHDNFGANVVSNAASRLWCLGTEARDSLGDGPRGGTVEAVDFNTQETTTFWLERTRSSGSSRSLVAGDSSTIRLRRHRAGAGQAQVTAPGATISTY
;
A
#
# COMPACT_ATOMS: atom_id res chain seq x y z
N MET A 1 0.83 24.27 -0.94
CA MET A 1 2.22 24.72 -0.68
C MET A 1 3.12 23.89 -1.59
N ARG A 2 3.64 24.45 -2.69
CA ARG A 2 4.59 23.73 -3.56
C ARG A 2 5.86 23.50 -2.75
N MET A 3 6.16 22.24 -2.43
CA MET A 3 7.39 21.86 -1.73
C MET A 3 8.60 21.93 -2.68
N PRO A 4 9.82 22.13 -2.14
CA PRO A 4 11.06 22.21 -2.92
C PRO A 4 11.30 20.89 -3.64
N GLY A 5 11.85 20.97 -4.85
CA GLY A 5 11.94 19.88 -5.82
C GLY A 5 12.48 18.56 -5.27
N LEU A 6 11.99 17.48 -5.90
CA LEU A 6 12.44 16.09 -5.86
C LEU A 6 13.97 15.94 -5.99
N GLY A 7 14.78 16.40 -5.03
CA GLY A 7 16.24 16.27 -5.06
C GLY A 7 16.91 16.59 -6.41
N LEU A 8 16.31 17.47 -7.22
CA LEU A 8 16.72 17.70 -8.61
C LEU A 8 18.04 18.47 -8.62
N ALA A 9 19.15 17.75 -8.77
CA ALA A 9 20.46 18.35 -8.88
C ALA A 9 20.73 18.77 -10.33
N THR A 10 20.42 20.02 -10.67
CA THR A 10 21.02 20.71 -11.81
C THR A 10 22.35 21.34 -11.38
N GLY A 11 23.47 20.89 -11.97
CA GLY A 11 24.80 21.46 -11.72
C GLY A 11 25.74 20.62 -10.82
N ALA A 12 27.02 21.01 -10.80
CA ALA A 12 28.24 20.27 -10.40
C ALA A 12 28.30 19.60 -8.99
N ASN A 13 27.19 19.53 -8.26
CA ASN A 13 27.05 18.99 -6.91
C ASN A 13 26.15 17.73 -6.82
N ALA A 14 25.96 17.04 -7.94
CA ALA A 14 24.91 16.03 -8.10
C ALA A 14 25.14 14.68 -7.39
N GLY A 15 26.19 14.51 -6.58
CA GLY A 15 26.51 13.22 -5.95
C GLY A 15 27.12 12.21 -6.94
N ARG A 16 27.71 11.14 -6.40
CA ARG A 16 28.41 10.11 -7.19
C ARG A 16 27.39 9.22 -7.90
N ARG A 17 27.51 9.05 -9.21
CA ARG A 17 26.68 8.09 -9.98
C ARG A 17 26.84 6.68 -9.40
N VAL A 18 25.71 5.99 -9.28
CA VAL A 18 25.64 4.58 -8.87
C VAL A 18 25.24 3.79 -10.10
N ALA A 19 26.09 2.83 -10.48
CA ALA A 19 25.82 1.96 -11.63
C ALA A 19 24.99 0.74 -11.17
N PRO A 20 24.05 0.26 -12.00
CA PRO A 20 23.32 -0.96 -11.70
C PRO A 20 24.28 -2.14 -11.59
N PRO A 21 24.00 -3.11 -10.70
CA PRO A 21 24.77 -4.32 -10.65
C PRO A 21 24.59 -5.15 -11.91
N SER A 22 25.65 -5.85 -12.31
CA SER A 22 25.56 -6.83 -13.41
C SER A 22 24.58 -7.95 -13.03
N GLY A 23 23.75 -8.36 -13.99
CA GLY A 23 22.73 -9.41 -13.81
C GLY A 23 21.36 -8.92 -13.33
N LEU A 24 21.20 -7.64 -12.94
CA LEU A 24 19.90 -7.11 -12.49
C LEU A 24 18.81 -7.29 -13.55
N GLY A 25 19.11 -6.94 -14.81
CA GLY A 25 18.18 -7.08 -15.94
C GLY A 25 16.97 -6.15 -15.87
N PHE A 26 17.07 -5.04 -15.15
CA PHE A 26 16.06 -3.99 -15.19
C PHE A 26 16.19 -3.19 -16.51
N PRO A 27 15.11 -2.93 -17.25
CA PRO A 27 15.17 -2.28 -18.57
C PRO A 27 15.30 -0.76 -18.45
N PHE A 28 16.49 -0.27 -18.11
CA PHE A 28 16.74 1.17 -17.93
C PHE A 28 16.52 2.02 -19.20
N ASP A 29 16.51 1.41 -20.39
CA ASP A 29 16.22 2.12 -21.64
C ASP A 29 14.71 2.39 -21.80
N GLU A 30 13.86 1.50 -21.29
CA GLU A 30 12.38 1.64 -21.28
C GLU A 30 11.89 2.41 -20.05
N HIS A 31 12.59 2.25 -18.92
CA HIS A 31 12.27 2.87 -17.64
C HIS A 31 13.50 3.63 -17.11
N PRO A 32 13.81 4.82 -17.67
CA PRO A 32 14.99 5.58 -17.29
C PRO A 32 15.00 5.95 -15.81
N LEU A 33 16.06 5.53 -15.12
CA LEU A 33 16.29 5.84 -13.71
C LEU A 33 17.79 6.03 -13.49
N ARG A 34 18.21 7.26 -13.14
CA ARG A 34 19.60 7.53 -12.77
C ARG A 34 19.73 7.64 -11.26
N LEU A 35 20.58 6.77 -10.73
CA LEU A 35 20.87 6.72 -9.30
C LEU A 35 22.14 7.49 -8.98
N ARG A 36 22.07 8.32 -7.95
CA ARG A 36 23.20 9.09 -7.44
C ARG A 36 23.27 8.94 -5.92
N ARG A 37 24.48 9.02 -5.39
CA ARG A 37 24.74 8.98 -3.95
C ARG A 37 25.27 10.32 -3.47
N ARG A 38 24.63 10.87 -2.46
CA ARG A 38 25.08 12.08 -1.75
C ARG A 38 25.12 11.79 -0.25
N GLY A 39 26.33 11.78 0.31
CA GLY A 39 26.54 11.39 1.71
C GLY A 39 26.01 9.97 1.99
N GLY A 40 25.10 9.87 2.95
CA GLY A 40 24.45 8.61 3.38
C GLY A 40 23.18 8.24 2.63
N ARG A 41 22.73 9.03 1.65
CA ARG A 41 21.46 8.82 0.94
C ARG A 41 21.68 8.53 -0.55
N PHE A 42 20.73 7.80 -1.12
CA PHE A 42 20.57 7.65 -2.56
C PHE A 42 19.50 8.63 -3.05
N LEU A 43 19.72 9.13 -4.26
CA LEU A 43 18.86 10.08 -4.95
C LEU A 43 18.58 9.51 -6.34
N THR A 44 17.38 9.77 -6.83
CA THR A 44 16.96 9.45 -8.18
C THR A 44 16.71 10.74 -8.96
N ASP A 45 16.75 10.70 -10.28
CA ASP A 45 16.29 11.79 -11.14
C ASP A 45 14.87 11.58 -11.67
N ILE A 46 14.16 10.59 -11.12
CA ILE A 46 12.82 10.25 -11.58
C ILE A 46 11.88 11.44 -11.38
N GLN A 47 11.04 11.68 -12.38
CA GLN A 47 9.96 12.67 -12.34
C GLN A 47 8.66 11.90 -12.45
N PRO A 48 8.01 11.51 -11.33
CA PRO A 48 6.81 10.70 -11.37
C PRO A 48 5.71 11.29 -12.27
N GLU A 49 5.60 12.62 -12.30
CA GLU A 49 4.64 13.35 -13.13
C GLU A 49 4.88 13.20 -14.64
N ALA A 50 6.12 12.89 -15.06
CA ALA A 50 6.45 12.71 -16.47
C ALA A 50 5.73 11.49 -17.07
N HIS A 51 5.47 10.46 -16.25
CA HIS A 51 4.70 9.28 -16.64
C HIS A 51 3.19 9.58 -16.85
N ALA A 52 2.73 10.77 -16.43
CA ALA A 52 1.35 11.21 -16.56
C ALA A 52 1.21 12.53 -17.32
N ALA A 53 2.24 12.93 -18.09
CA ALA A 53 2.26 14.21 -18.80
C ALA A 53 1.04 14.41 -19.71
N ALA A 54 0.61 13.37 -20.44
CA ALA A 54 -0.57 13.42 -21.29
C ALA A 54 -1.87 13.67 -20.48
N ALA A 55 -2.03 13.01 -19.35
CA ALA A 55 -3.18 13.19 -18.46
C ALA A 55 -3.23 14.61 -17.87
N PHE A 56 -2.07 15.15 -17.45
CA PHE A 56 -1.97 16.52 -16.94
C PHE A 56 -2.16 17.61 -18.00
N ALA A 57 -1.88 17.32 -19.27
CA ALA A 57 -2.18 18.22 -20.38
C ALA A 57 -3.65 18.14 -20.83
N GLY A 58 -4.38 17.11 -20.40
CA GLY A 58 -5.78 16.88 -20.75
C GLY A 58 -6.79 17.70 -19.95
N PRO A 59 -8.09 17.48 -20.19
CA PRO A 59 -9.17 18.11 -19.42
C PRO A 59 -9.01 17.89 -17.91
N SER A 60 -9.35 18.90 -17.13
CA SER A 60 -9.26 18.87 -15.66
C SER A 60 -10.64 18.84 -15.03
N TYR A 61 -10.86 17.89 -14.13
CA TYR A 61 -12.07 17.79 -13.32
C TYR A 61 -11.76 18.09 -11.85
N PHE A 62 -12.72 18.66 -11.13
CA PHE A 62 -12.57 19.08 -9.74
C PHE A 62 -13.59 18.35 -8.87
N VAL A 63 -13.11 17.78 -7.75
CA VAL A 63 -13.93 17.00 -6.81
C VAL A 63 -13.80 17.57 -5.41
N ASP A 64 -14.92 17.92 -4.79
CA ASP A 64 -15.02 18.42 -3.41
C ASP A 64 -16.15 17.67 -2.68
N ILE A 65 -15.79 16.83 -1.70
CA ILE A 65 -16.78 16.04 -0.96
C ILE A 65 -17.75 16.91 -0.14
N ALA A 66 -17.30 18.08 0.33
CA ALA A 66 -18.03 18.91 1.25
C ALA A 66 -19.09 19.77 0.53
N THR A 67 -18.74 20.34 -0.61
CA THR A 67 -19.61 21.29 -1.34
C THR A 67 -19.94 20.88 -2.76
N GLY A 68 -19.32 19.83 -3.29
CA GLY A 68 -19.55 19.36 -4.66
C GLY A 68 -20.93 18.70 -4.83
N ASN A 69 -21.35 18.60 -6.09
CA ASN A 69 -22.56 17.92 -6.52
C ASN A 69 -22.29 17.18 -7.83
N ASP A 70 -22.69 15.91 -7.92
CA ASP A 70 -22.45 15.07 -9.10
C ASP A 70 -23.31 15.43 -10.32
N GLY A 71 -24.26 16.36 -10.18
CA GLY A 71 -24.92 17.03 -11.29
C GLY A 71 -24.12 18.20 -11.89
N ASN A 72 -23.00 18.62 -11.27
CA ASN A 72 -22.15 19.67 -11.79
C ASN A 72 -21.26 19.17 -12.94
N PRO A 73 -20.75 20.06 -13.81
CA PRO A 73 -19.83 19.68 -14.87
C PRO A 73 -18.42 19.34 -14.39
N GLY A 74 -18.06 19.68 -13.15
CA GLY A 74 -16.73 19.41 -12.60
C GLY A 74 -15.61 20.27 -13.15
N THR A 75 -15.89 21.38 -13.84
CA THR A 75 -14.88 22.18 -14.59
C THR A 75 -14.17 23.25 -13.75
N SER A 76 -14.57 23.45 -12.50
CA SER A 76 -13.91 24.35 -11.55
C SER A 76 -14.27 23.99 -10.12
N TRP A 77 -13.57 24.56 -9.12
CA TRP A 77 -13.94 24.38 -7.71
C TRP A 77 -15.35 24.89 -7.37
N GLY A 78 -15.84 25.95 -8.03
CA GLY A 78 -17.20 26.46 -7.85
C GLY A 78 -18.28 25.58 -8.47
N ALA A 79 -17.89 24.68 -9.38
CA ALA A 79 -18.76 23.70 -10.03
C ALA A 79 -18.20 22.28 -9.86
N ALA A 80 -17.63 21.99 -8.68
CA ALA A 80 -16.98 20.72 -8.40
C ALA A 80 -17.99 19.57 -8.30
N LEU A 81 -17.56 18.39 -8.69
CA LEU A 81 -18.26 17.13 -8.47
C LEU A 81 -18.15 16.73 -7.00
N LYS A 82 -19.07 15.88 -6.53
CA LYS A 82 -19.01 15.34 -5.17
C LYS A 82 -18.13 14.08 -5.11
N SER A 83 -18.18 13.25 -6.15
CA SER A 83 -17.49 11.96 -6.19
C SER A 83 -16.34 11.91 -7.19
N ILE A 84 -15.32 11.12 -6.84
CA ILE A 84 -14.21 10.77 -7.74
C ILE A 84 -14.72 9.87 -8.86
N PHE A 85 -15.71 9.03 -8.56
CA PHE A 85 -16.39 8.18 -9.53
C PHE A 85 -16.93 8.98 -10.72
N VAL A 86 -17.72 10.03 -10.48
CA VAL A 86 -18.33 10.80 -11.59
C VAL A 86 -17.27 11.58 -12.37
N ALA A 87 -16.23 12.09 -11.72
CA ALA A 87 -15.10 12.71 -12.43
C ALA A 87 -14.41 11.75 -13.40
N THR A 88 -14.25 10.48 -12.99
CA THR A 88 -13.68 9.43 -13.83
C THR A 88 -14.61 9.08 -15.00
N GLN A 89 -15.92 9.02 -14.77
CA GLN A 89 -16.90 8.79 -15.84
C GLN A 89 -16.86 9.90 -16.90
N LEU A 90 -16.78 11.17 -16.48
CA LEU A 90 -16.66 12.29 -17.41
C LEU A 90 -15.35 12.24 -18.19
N GLY A 91 -14.24 11.93 -17.54
CA GLY A 91 -12.95 11.72 -18.20
C GLY A 91 -12.99 10.60 -19.25
N ASN A 92 -13.59 9.45 -18.89
CA ASN A 92 -13.79 8.34 -19.81
C ASN A 92 -14.66 8.73 -21.01
N ALA A 93 -15.76 9.45 -20.78
CA ALA A 93 -16.66 9.92 -21.83
C ALA A 93 -15.98 10.92 -22.79
N GLY A 94 -15.01 11.70 -22.30
CA GLY A 94 -14.20 12.59 -23.12
C GLY A 94 -13.27 11.87 -24.10
N GLY A 95 -12.94 10.60 -23.85
CA GLY A 95 -12.16 9.78 -24.79
C GLY A 95 -10.69 10.19 -24.96
N VAL A 96 -10.18 11.05 -24.08
CA VAL A 96 -8.78 11.52 -24.07
C VAL A 96 -8.18 11.40 -22.67
N PRO A 97 -6.84 11.38 -22.53
CA PRO A 97 -6.20 11.48 -21.22
C PRO A 97 -6.73 12.68 -20.42
N PHE A 98 -6.92 12.52 -19.11
CA PHE A 98 -7.54 13.54 -18.27
C PHE A 98 -6.92 13.57 -16.87
N ASN A 99 -7.17 14.65 -16.13
CA ASN A 99 -6.75 14.74 -14.74
C ASN A 99 -7.87 15.23 -13.81
N VAL A 100 -7.76 14.84 -12.54
CA VAL A 100 -8.74 15.13 -11.50
C VAL A 100 -8.02 15.75 -10.30
N ALA A 101 -8.38 16.98 -9.95
CA ALA A 101 -8.00 17.62 -8.71
C ALA A 101 -9.04 17.28 -7.63
N VAL A 102 -8.62 16.58 -6.58
CA VAL A 102 -9.50 16.11 -5.51
C VAL A 102 -9.16 16.85 -4.23
N LYS A 103 -10.12 17.59 -3.66
CA LYS A 103 -9.87 18.32 -2.42
C LYS A 103 -9.67 17.35 -1.26
N ALA A 104 -8.83 17.74 -0.31
CA ALA A 104 -8.62 16.96 0.90
C ALA A 104 -9.93 16.68 1.63
N GLY A 105 -10.05 15.47 2.18
CA GLY A 105 -11.26 15.02 2.85
C GLY A 105 -11.35 13.50 2.96
N VAL A 106 -12.42 13.04 3.61
CA VAL A 106 -12.74 11.61 3.75
C VAL A 106 -13.82 11.27 2.74
N TYR A 107 -13.48 10.39 1.79
CA TYR A 107 -14.33 9.95 0.71
C TYR A 107 -14.76 8.50 0.98
N PRO A 108 -15.99 8.27 1.49
CA PRO A 108 -16.51 6.91 1.66
C PRO A 108 -16.69 6.24 0.30
N ARG A 109 -16.98 4.93 0.30
CA ARG A 109 -17.32 4.16 -0.90
C ARG A 109 -18.33 4.86 -1.81
N ALA A 110 -19.31 5.56 -1.24
CA ALA A 110 -20.32 6.30 -2.00
C ALA A 110 -19.77 7.51 -2.79
N ASN A 111 -18.58 8.03 -2.46
CA ASN A 111 -18.02 9.20 -3.15
C ASN A 111 -16.55 9.04 -3.57
N SER A 112 -15.93 7.92 -3.27
CA SER A 112 -14.62 7.55 -3.79
C SER A 112 -14.76 6.96 -5.21
N PHE A 113 -13.89 6.03 -5.60
CA PHE A 113 -13.85 5.46 -6.95
C PHE A 113 -14.98 4.45 -7.23
N THR A 114 -15.77 4.04 -6.23
CA THR A 114 -16.74 2.93 -6.34
C THR A 114 -18.21 3.35 -6.35
N ASN A 115 -18.55 4.54 -5.85
CA ASN A 115 -19.93 5.05 -5.73
C ASN A 115 -20.96 4.02 -5.23
N ALA A 116 -20.64 3.31 -4.15
CA ALA A 116 -21.44 2.22 -3.57
C ALA A 116 -21.73 1.03 -4.53
N GLY A 117 -21.01 0.94 -5.65
CA GLY A 117 -21.02 -0.17 -6.61
C GLY A 117 -19.60 -0.70 -6.89
N PRO A 118 -19.37 -1.30 -8.07
CA PRO A 118 -18.04 -1.55 -8.60
C PRO A 118 -17.28 -0.25 -8.89
N MET A 119 -15.94 -0.32 -8.90
CA MET A 119 -15.12 0.83 -9.27
C MET A 119 -15.37 1.23 -10.73
N VAL A 120 -15.39 2.54 -11.00
CA VAL A 120 -15.27 3.03 -12.38
C VAL A 120 -13.81 2.92 -12.84
N ILE A 121 -13.59 2.10 -13.86
CA ILE A 121 -12.25 1.87 -14.42
C ILE A 121 -11.90 3.00 -15.40
N PRO A 122 -10.75 3.69 -15.25
CA PRO A 122 -10.28 4.68 -16.22
C PRO A 122 -9.93 4.02 -17.56
N THR A 123 -10.66 4.35 -18.62
CA THR A 123 -10.45 3.83 -19.98
C THR A 123 -9.44 4.66 -20.78
N GLN A 124 -9.00 5.78 -20.22
CA GLN A 124 -7.95 6.66 -20.72
C GLN A 124 -6.87 6.84 -19.65
N PRO A 125 -5.62 7.19 -20.03
CA PRO A 125 -4.60 7.56 -19.04
C PRO A 125 -5.12 8.68 -18.13
N ALA A 126 -5.05 8.46 -16.82
CA ALA A 126 -5.69 9.34 -15.84
C ALA A 126 -4.73 9.73 -14.71
N ALA A 127 -4.80 10.99 -14.29
CA ALA A 127 -4.02 11.48 -13.16
C ALA A 127 -4.92 12.10 -12.08
N TYR A 128 -4.81 11.64 -10.84
CA TYR A 128 -5.56 12.11 -9.69
C TYR A 128 -4.61 12.74 -8.68
N ARG A 129 -4.87 13.98 -8.29
CA ARG A 129 -4.04 14.71 -7.33
C ARG A 129 -4.88 15.27 -6.19
N SER A 130 -4.45 14.98 -4.97
CA SER A 130 -4.98 15.63 -3.79
C SER A 130 -4.64 17.13 -3.76
N VAL A 131 -5.56 17.95 -3.25
CA VAL A 131 -5.41 19.40 -3.13
C VAL A 131 -5.79 19.85 -1.72
N GLY A 132 -4.88 20.57 -1.07
CA GLY A 132 -5.11 21.13 0.27
C GLY A 132 -4.90 20.15 1.43
N GLY A 133 -4.38 18.94 1.18
CA GLY A 133 -4.17 17.90 2.19
C GLY A 133 -4.36 16.50 1.61
N ARG A 134 -4.60 15.51 2.48
CA ARG A 134 -4.79 14.10 2.11
C ARG A 134 -6.21 13.80 1.66
N VAL A 135 -6.36 12.86 0.74
CA VAL A 135 -7.66 12.28 0.35
C VAL A 135 -7.75 10.86 0.89
N THR A 136 -8.64 10.61 1.86
CA THR A 136 -8.86 9.26 2.41
C THR A 136 -10.03 8.59 1.73
N CYS A 137 -9.75 7.62 0.86
CA CYS A 137 -10.72 6.70 0.28
C CYS A 137 -10.86 5.48 1.21
N TRP A 138 -12.08 5.12 1.59
CA TRP A 138 -12.27 3.97 2.48
C TRP A 138 -13.41 3.05 2.06
N ALA A 139 -13.22 1.75 2.29
CA ALA A 139 -14.11 0.66 1.91
C ALA A 139 -15.35 0.58 2.83
N GLY A 140 -16.13 1.64 2.92
CA GLY A 140 -17.34 1.67 3.73
C GLY A 140 -18.12 2.97 3.56
N GLY A 141 -18.95 3.32 4.53
CA GLY A 141 -19.71 4.57 4.48
C GLY A 141 -20.22 4.97 5.84
N ASP A 142 -20.65 6.22 5.92
CA ASP A 142 -21.21 6.80 7.14
C ASP A 142 -22.41 6.01 7.63
N LEU A 143 -22.50 5.89 8.94
CA LEU A 143 -23.54 5.16 9.65
C LEU A 143 -24.39 6.12 10.47
N GLY A 144 -25.70 5.88 10.47
CA GLY A 144 -26.64 6.57 11.35
C GLY A 144 -26.64 5.96 12.75
N TRP A 145 -25.57 6.19 13.50
CA TRP A 145 -25.41 5.65 14.85
C TRP A 145 -26.56 6.06 15.78
N SER A 146 -27.03 5.10 16.59
CA SER A 146 -28.00 5.37 17.64
C SER A 146 -27.41 6.31 18.69
N GLY A 147 -28.22 7.26 19.18
CA GLY A 147 -27.82 8.13 20.29
C GLY A 147 -27.82 7.44 21.67
N ALA A 148 -28.39 6.24 21.77
CA ALA A 148 -28.44 5.44 22.99
C ALA A 148 -27.86 4.04 22.77
N PRO A 149 -27.29 3.40 23.81
CA PRO A 149 -26.87 2.00 23.77
C PRO A 149 -28.01 1.04 23.42
N ASP A 150 -27.67 -0.18 23.05
CA ASP A 150 -28.61 -1.27 22.82
C ASP A 150 -29.38 -1.62 24.11
N GLY A 151 -30.68 -1.91 23.99
CA GLY A 151 -31.54 -2.15 25.15
C GLY A 151 -31.29 -3.49 25.87
N THR A 152 -30.66 -4.46 25.20
CA THR A 152 -30.28 -5.77 25.79
C THR A 152 -28.82 -5.79 26.18
N TYR A 153 -27.96 -5.27 25.30
CA TYR A 153 -26.51 -5.22 25.45
C TYR A 153 -26.08 -3.78 25.76
N GLY A 154 -26.36 -3.33 26.99
CA GLY A 154 -26.27 -1.91 27.40
C GLY A 154 -24.90 -1.23 27.31
N ASN A 155 -23.81 -1.97 27.10
CA ASN A 155 -22.48 -1.41 26.83
C ASN A 155 -22.18 -1.27 25.33
N CYS A 156 -23.01 -1.86 24.47
CA CYS A 156 -22.86 -1.83 23.03
C CYS A 156 -23.78 -0.77 22.41
N TYR A 157 -23.35 -0.25 21.26
CA TYR A 157 -24.22 0.42 20.31
C TYR A 157 -24.48 -0.51 19.14
N ALA A 158 -25.75 -0.69 18.80
CA ALA A 158 -26.20 -1.57 17.72
C ALA A 158 -26.67 -0.77 16.50
N ILE A 159 -26.34 -1.25 15.31
CA ILE A 159 -26.83 -0.68 14.05
C ILE A 159 -26.99 -1.76 12.97
N ALA A 160 -28.00 -1.62 12.13
CA ALA A 160 -28.17 -2.47 10.95
C ALA A 160 -27.02 -2.24 9.97
N ARG A 161 -26.14 -3.24 9.86
CA ARG A 161 -24.99 -3.24 8.95
C ARG A 161 -24.48 -4.66 8.79
N SER A 162 -24.21 -5.06 7.55
CA SER A 162 -23.66 -6.38 7.21
C SER A 162 -22.31 -6.23 6.52
N ASN A 163 -21.61 -7.35 6.33
CA ASN A 163 -20.31 -7.45 5.66
C ASN A 163 -19.21 -6.61 6.33
N VAL A 164 -19.30 -6.38 7.64
CA VAL A 164 -18.27 -5.68 8.40
C VAL A 164 -17.02 -6.56 8.49
N THR A 165 -15.87 -5.98 8.16
CA THR A 165 -14.57 -6.66 8.22
C THR A 165 -13.70 -6.17 9.36
N VAL A 166 -13.67 -4.85 9.56
CA VAL A 166 -12.80 -4.18 10.51
C VAL A 166 -13.55 -2.98 11.08
N VAL A 167 -13.44 -2.76 12.38
CA VAL A 167 -13.90 -1.53 13.03
C VAL A 167 -12.69 -0.83 13.60
N LEU A 168 -12.48 0.43 13.21
CA LEU A 168 -11.37 1.26 13.66
C LEU A 168 -11.86 2.29 14.68
N ASP A 169 -11.09 2.47 15.74
CA ASP A 169 -11.16 3.62 16.61
C ASP A 169 -10.31 4.73 16.01
N LEU A 170 -10.94 5.84 15.64
CA LEU A 170 -10.27 7.01 15.08
C LEU A 170 -9.81 8.00 16.17
N ALA A 171 -10.22 7.79 17.43
CA ALA A 171 -9.79 8.58 18.57
C ALA A 171 -8.59 7.96 19.29
N ASP A 172 -8.22 6.72 18.95
CA ASP A 172 -7.07 6.01 19.48
C ASP A 172 -6.13 5.57 18.35
N ALA A 173 -4.87 5.33 18.67
CA ALA A 173 -3.85 4.93 17.72
C ALA A 173 -3.02 3.76 18.24
N ASN A 174 -2.63 2.87 17.33
CA ASN A 174 -1.69 1.80 17.62
C ASN A 174 -0.26 2.34 17.83
N SER A 175 0.69 1.46 18.14
CA SER A 175 2.10 1.80 18.37
C SER A 175 2.80 2.48 17.18
N PHE A 176 2.20 2.47 15.99
CA PHE A 176 2.72 3.10 14.78
C PHE A 176 2.04 4.43 14.45
N GLY A 177 1.05 4.85 15.25
CA GLY A 177 0.27 6.06 15.01
C GLY A 177 -0.85 5.90 13.98
N ASP A 178 -1.14 4.68 13.53
CA ASP A 178 -2.32 4.40 12.71
C ASP A 178 -3.55 4.12 13.62
N PRO A 179 -4.80 4.40 13.18
CA PRO A 179 -6.00 4.11 13.97
C PRO A 179 -6.04 2.72 14.62
N ALA A 180 -6.42 2.64 15.88
CA ALA A 180 -6.52 1.35 16.56
C ALA A 180 -7.66 0.50 15.96
N GLU A 181 -7.46 -0.81 15.83
CA GLU A 181 -8.51 -1.74 15.45
C GLU A 181 -9.20 -2.31 16.69
N LEU A 182 -10.53 -2.29 16.70
CA LEU A 182 -11.32 -2.94 17.75
C LEU A 182 -11.28 -4.45 17.56
N VAL A 183 -11.21 -5.18 18.67
CA VAL A 183 -11.15 -6.64 18.66
C VAL A 183 -12.49 -7.22 18.18
N ARG A 184 -12.47 -8.08 17.16
CA ARG A 184 -13.66 -8.83 16.76
C ARG A 184 -13.95 -9.94 17.76
N VAL A 185 -15.15 -9.98 18.31
CA VAL A 185 -15.64 -11.06 19.19
C VAL A 185 -16.82 -11.82 18.56
N ALA A 186 -17.14 -12.99 19.11
CA ALA A 186 -18.02 -13.96 18.48
C ALA A 186 -19.49 -13.50 18.36
N ASP A 187 -19.99 -12.78 19.36
CA ASP A 187 -21.40 -12.38 19.44
C ASP A 187 -21.59 -11.08 20.24
N ALA A 188 -22.84 -10.61 20.30
CA ALA A 188 -23.20 -9.38 20.99
C ALA A 188 -23.00 -9.44 22.52
N ALA A 189 -23.16 -10.63 23.13
CA ALA A 189 -22.96 -10.79 24.57
C ALA A 189 -21.47 -10.68 24.93
N ALA A 190 -20.59 -11.28 24.13
CA ALA A 190 -19.14 -11.13 24.26
C ALA A 190 -18.71 -9.68 24.02
N CYS A 191 -19.32 -9.00 23.05
CA CYS A 191 -19.06 -7.58 22.78
C CYS A 191 -19.44 -6.71 23.99
N ASN A 192 -20.61 -6.97 24.58
CA ASN A 192 -21.08 -6.27 25.77
C ASN A 192 -20.16 -6.45 26.98
N ALA A 193 -19.53 -7.61 27.11
CA ALA A 193 -18.61 -7.92 28.20
C ALA A 193 -17.18 -7.40 27.98
N THR A 194 -16.81 -7.07 26.73
CA THR A 194 -15.41 -6.77 26.35
C THR A 194 -15.31 -5.36 25.77
N ALA A 195 -14.76 -4.41 26.53
CA ALA A 195 -14.50 -3.06 26.02
C ALA A 195 -13.44 -3.09 24.89
N GLY A 196 -13.56 -2.18 23.92
CA GLY A 196 -12.67 -2.13 22.76
C GLY A 196 -12.94 -3.22 21.73
N SER A 197 -14.18 -3.69 21.63
CA SER A 197 -14.55 -4.80 20.78
C SER A 197 -15.77 -4.51 19.89
N TRP A 198 -15.97 -5.38 18.90
CA TRP A 198 -17.15 -5.37 18.04
C TRP A 198 -17.59 -6.79 17.69
N ALA A 199 -18.87 -6.96 17.36
CA ALA A 199 -19.42 -8.22 16.88
C ALA A 199 -20.42 -8.00 15.73
N GLN A 200 -20.48 -8.96 14.82
CA GLN A 200 -21.52 -9.06 13.80
C GLN A 200 -22.47 -10.20 14.20
N ALA A 201 -23.70 -9.88 14.57
CA ALA A 201 -24.74 -10.88 14.86
C ALA A 201 -25.89 -10.72 13.87
N GLY A 202 -25.98 -11.66 12.92
CA GLY A 202 -26.89 -11.53 11.79
C GLY A 202 -26.59 -10.26 10.96
N GLY A 203 -27.61 -9.46 10.69
CA GLY A 203 -27.47 -8.17 9.98
C GLY A 203 -27.15 -6.96 10.87
N THR A 204 -26.81 -7.19 12.14
CA THR A 204 -26.56 -6.13 13.12
C THR A 204 -25.09 -6.10 13.55
N LEU A 205 -24.49 -4.92 13.49
CA LEU A 205 -23.19 -4.61 14.05
C LEU A 205 -23.37 -4.09 15.49
N TYR A 206 -22.63 -4.67 16.42
CA TYR A 206 -22.51 -4.22 17.80
C TYR A 206 -21.09 -3.67 18.03
N VAL A 207 -20.97 -2.47 18.58
CA VAL A 207 -19.69 -1.83 18.91
C VAL A 207 -19.66 -1.42 20.38
N HIS A 208 -18.59 -1.80 21.08
CA HIS A 208 -18.29 -1.40 22.45
C HIS A 208 -16.90 -0.76 22.47
N ARG A 209 -16.83 0.56 22.40
CA ARG A 209 -15.56 1.30 22.40
C ARG A 209 -14.84 1.17 23.74
N ALA A 210 -13.51 1.21 23.71
CA ALA A 210 -12.69 1.06 24.93
C ALA A 210 -12.85 2.24 25.90
N ASP A 211 -13.12 3.44 25.37
CA ASP A 211 -13.31 4.68 26.13
C ASP A 211 -14.75 4.87 26.66
N GLY A 212 -15.66 3.94 26.35
CA GLY A 212 -17.08 4.04 26.71
C GLY A 212 -17.86 5.12 25.97
N ALA A 213 -17.27 5.84 25.02
CA ALA A 213 -17.96 6.86 24.25
C ALA A 213 -18.95 6.23 23.26
N ALA A 214 -19.99 7.00 22.90
CA ALA A 214 -20.86 6.60 21.79
C ALA A 214 -20.08 6.60 20.46
N PRO A 215 -20.23 5.58 19.60
CA PRO A 215 -19.65 5.61 18.27
C PRO A 215 -20.32 6.69 17.41
N THR A 216 -19.51 7.41 16.67
CA THR A 216 -19.89 8.41 15.67
C THR A 216 -19.02 8.21 14.44
N ASN A 217 -19.40 8.76 13.28
CA ASN A 217 -18.54 8.70 12.09
C ASN A 217 -17.22 9.49 12.23
N ALA A 218 -17.11 10.35 13.26
CA ALA A 218 -15.91 11.10 13.56
C ALA A 218 -14.90 10.29 14.40
N ASN A 219 -15.37 9.39 15.27
CA ASN A 219 -14.51 8.60 16.17
C ASN A 219 -14.44 7.11 15.81
N THR A 220 -15.33 6.59 14.97
CA THR A 220 -15.45 5.15 14.68
C THR A 220 -15.65 4.92 13.19
N ARG A 221 -14.84 4.06 12.58
CA ARG A 221 -14.93 3.72 11.15
C ARG A 221 -15.17 2.24 10.94
N VAL A 222 -16.14 1.89 10.10
CA VAL A 222 -16.60 0.51 9.89
C VAL A 222 -16.29 0.05 8.46
N LEU A 223 -15.14 -0.57 8.27
CA LEU A 223 -14.73 -1.10 6.98
C LEU A 223 -15.57 -2.33 6.62
N LEU A 224 -15.88 -2.47 5.33
CA LEU A 224 -16.62 -3.57 4.75
C LEU A 224 -15.75 -4.47 3.89
N VAL A 225 -16.26 -5.68 3.61
CA VAL A 225 -15.73 -6.59 2.58
C VAL A 225 -16.09 -6.05 1.19
N VAL A 226 -15.47 -4.94 0.80
CA VAL A 226 -15.54 -4.33 -0.53
C VAL A 226 -14.18 -3.71 -0.89
N ASP A 227 -13.90 -3.50 -2.17
CA ASP A 227 -12.65 -2.86 -2.59
C ASP A 227 -12.67 -1.35 -2.35
N ALA A 228 -11.53 -0.79 -1.92
CA ALA A 228 -11.31 0.65 -1.82
C ALA A 228 -10.82 1.24 -3.16
N PHE A 229 -9.96 0.50 -3.85
CA PHE A 229 -9.43 0.84 -5.17
C PHE A 229 -9.07 -0.43 -5.94
N VAL A 230 -9.54 -0.53 -7.18
CA VAL A 230 -9.29 -1.69 -8.05
C VAL A 230 -9.11 -1.29 -9.52
N LEU A 231 -8.09 -1.83 -10.19
CA LEU A 231 -7.94 -1.76 -11.65
C LEU A 231 -7.85 -3.16 -12.25
N ASP A 232 -8.67 -3.40 -13.28
CA ASP A 232 -8.63 -4.62 -14.08
C ASP A 232 -7.76 -4.45 -15.34
N GLY A 233 -7.69 -5.47 -16.20
CA GLY A 233 -6.90 -5.45 -17.45
C GLY A 233 -7.39 -4.46 -18.53
N THR A 234 -8.54 -3.80 -18.34
CA THR A 234 -9.02 -2.77 -19.26
C THR A 234 -8.51 -1.37 -18.91
N ALA A 235 -8.05 -1.17 -17.67
CA ALA A 235 -7.60 0.14 -17.21
C ALA A 235 -6.29 0.57 -17.88
N LYS A 236 -6.19 1.87 -18.19
CA LYS A 236 -4.96 2.49 -18.72
C LYS A 236 -4.02 2.95 -17.59
N SER A 237 -2.90 3.57 -17.98
CA SER A 237 -1.94 4.14 -17.04
C SER A 237 -2.59 5.11 -16.06
N ILE A 238 -2.18 5.02 -14.80
CA ILE A 238 -2.71 5.87 -13.74
C ILE A 238 -1.57 6.56 -12.98
N TYR A 239 -1.87 7.78 -12.53
CA TYR A 239 -1.09 8.51 -11.56
C TYR A 239 -1.98 8.91 -10.39
N LEU A 240 -1.56 8.60 -9.17
CA LEU A 240 -2.24 8.95 -7.92
C LEU A 240 -1.27 9.67 -6.99
N GLU A 241 -1.65 10.84 -6.49
CA GLU A 241 -0.83 11.61 -5.55
C GLU A 241 -1.62 12.06 -4.32
N GLY A 242 -1.14 11.62 -3.15
CA GLY A 242 -1.67 12.03 -1.85
C GLY A 242 -2.96 11.35 -1.40
N PHE A 243 -3.17 10.10 -1.83
CA PHE A 243 -4.35 9.30 -1.49
C PHE A 243 -4.07 8.26 -0.40
N ASP A 244 -5.00 8.10 0.54
CA ASP A 244 -4.97 7.05 1.56
C ASP A 244 -6.12 6.08 1.33
N PHE A 245 -5.82 4.80 1.12
CA PHE A 245 -6.79 3.74 0.93
C PHE A 245 -6.92 2.93 2.23
N GLN A 246 -8.12 2.86 2.79
CA GLN A 246 -8.42 2.09 4.01
C GLN A 246 -9.43 0.98 3.74
N GLY A 247 -9.07 -0.24 4.11
CA GLY A 247 -9.83 -1.44 3.77
C GLY A 247 -9.58 -1.90 2.34
N GLY A 248 -10.30 -2.94 1.94
CA GLY A 248 -10.14 -3.56 0.62
C GLY A 248 -10.37 -5.06 0.70
N ALA A 249 -11.34 -5.56 -0.06
CA ALA A 249 -11.72 -6.97 -0.05
C ALA A 249 -10.71 -7.87 -0.74
N ASN A 250 -10.01 -7.36 -1.75
CA ASN A 250 -9.00 -8.09 -2.52
C ASN A 250 -7.60 -7.48 -2.42
N GLY A 251 -7.48 -6.34 -1.75
CA GLY A 251 -6.27 -5.57 -1.52
C GLY A 251 -6.63 -4.11 -1.25
N GLY A 252 -5.76 -3.34 -0.58
CA GLY A 252 -6.01 -1.92 -0.33
C GLY A 252 -5.96 -1.09 -1.60
N VAL A 253 -4.97 -1.41 -2.45
CA VAL A 253 -4.86 -1.01 -3.86
C VAL A 253 -4.70 -2.31 -4.63
N PHE A 254 -5.76 -2.74 -5.32
CA PHE A 254 -5.78 -4.01 -6.03
C PHE A 254 -5.67 -3.81 -7.54
N ILE A 255 -4.59 -4.32 -8.14
CA ILE A 255 -4.38 -4.25 -9.59
C ILE A 255 -4.24 -5.67 -10.10
N TYR A 256 -5.00 -6.01 -11.13
CA TYR A 256 -4.94 -7.31 -11.78
C TYR A 256 -5.29 -7.22 -13.27
N GLY A 257 -5.04 -8.31 -13.98
CA GLY A 257 -5.40 -8.45 -15.39
C GLY A 257 -4.38 -7.83 -16.34
N ALA A 258 -4.15 -8.54 -17.45
CA ALA A 258 -3.13 -8.20 -18.44
C ALA A 258 -3.39 -6.83 -19.06
N ALA A 259 -2.52 -5.89 -18.76
CA ALA A 259 -2.46 -4.58 -19.38
C ALA A 259 -1.02 -4.07 -19.35
N GLU A 260 -0.57 -3.49 -20.46
CA GLU A 260 0.67 -2.71 -20.49
C GLU A 260 0.36 -1.27 -20.07
N ARG A 261 0.94 -0.83 -18.95
CA ARG A 261 0.64 0.47 -18.35
C ARG A 261 1.71 0.91 -17.35
N ALA A 262 1.73 2.21 -17.09
CA ALA A 262 2.44 2.78 -15.96
C ALA A 262 1.47 2.97 -14.79
N LEU A 263 1.83 2.44 -13.63
CA LEU A 263 1.11 2.59 -12.37
C LEU A 263 1.97 3.44 -11.45
N VAL A 264 1.60 4.71 -11.28
CA VAL A 264 2.40 5.68 -10.52
C VAL A 264 1.65 6.13 -9.29
N PHE A 265 2.26 5.88 -8.12
CA PHE A 265 1.73 6.27 -6.83
C PHE A 265 2.75 7.17 -6.12
N VAL A 266 2.33 8.37 -5.75
CA VAL A 266 3.17 9.34 -5.05
C VAL A 266 2.49 9.69 -3.74
N GLU A 267 3.19 9.48 -2.63
CA GLU A 267 2.68 9.74 -1.30
C GLU A 267 1.31 9.08 -1.09
N CYS A 268 1.13 7.85 -1.53
CA CYS A 268 -0.12 7.12 -1.33
C CYS A 268 -0.01 6.12 -0.17
N SER A 269 -1.13 5.66 0.37
CA SER A 269 -1.10 4.56 1.33
C SER A 269 -2.17 3.51 1.08
N ALA A 270 -1.86 2.28 1.48
CA ALA A 270 -2.80 1.17 1.55
C ALA A 270 -2.75 0.57 2.96
N ARG A 271 -3.87 0.65 3.68
CA ARG A 271 -3.96 0.22 5.07
C ARG A 271 -5.19 -0.61 5.35
N TYR A 272 -5.09 -1.52 6.31
CA TYR A 272 -6.20 -2.35 6.77
C TYR A 272 -6.87 -3.16 5.65
N ALA A 273 -6.13 -3.51 4.60
CA ALA A 273 -6.62 -4.43 3.60
C ALA A 273 -6.92 -5.80 4.24
N GLY A 274 -7.99 -6.44 3.80
CA GLY A 274 -8.46 -7.71 4.32
C GLY A 274 -9.03 -7.69 5.75
N GLY A 275 -9.50 -8.86 6.18
CA GLY A 275 -10.16 -9.14 7.45
C GLY A 275 -9.91 -10.55 7.94
N PRO A 276 -10.46 -10.94 9.11
CA PRO A 276 -10.27 -12.28 9.68
C PRO A 276 -10.80 -13.42 8.79
N SER A 277 -11.63 -13.11 7.79
CA SER A 277 -12.21 -14.09 6.86
C SER A 277 -11.69 -13.97 5.41
N HIS A 278 -10.81 -13.01 5.13
CA HIS A 278 -10.32 -12.71 3.79
C HIS A 278 -9.00 -11.92 3.90
N LEU A 279 -7.89 -12.63 3.83
CA LEU A 279 -6.57 -12.11 4.12
C LEU A 279 -5.92 -11.59 2.83
N TYR A 280 -5.65 -10.28 2.75
CA TYR A 280 -5.10 -9.64 1.55
C TYR A 280 -4.10 -8.52 1.84
N ASP A 281 -3.36 -8.16 0.79
CA ASP A 281 -2.20 -7.28 0.82
C ASP A 281 -2.58 -5.80 0.68
N GLY A 282 -1.67 -4.90 1.08
CA GLY A 282 -1.84 -3.45 0.92
C GLY A 282 -1.85 -3.03 -0.54
N PHE A 283 -0.67 -2.85 -1.12
CA PHE A 283 -0.51 -2.67 -2.56
C PHE A 283 -0.34 -4.05 -3.19
N ARG A 284 -1.41 -4.55 -3.79
CA ARG A 284 -1.45 -5.83 -4.47
C ARG A 284 -1.42 -5.60 -5.97
N ILE A 285 -0.24 -5.65 -6.57
CA ILE A 285 -0.03 -5.33 -7.99
C ILE A 285 0.32 -6.62 -8.72
N LEU A 286 -0.67 -7.16 -9.43
CA LEU A 286 -0.56 -8.42 -10.12
C LEU A 286 -0.66 -8.17 -11.62
N ASP A 287 0.06 -9.00 -12.39
CA ASP A 287 -0.39 -9.39 -13.73
C ASP A 287 -0.54 -8.23 -14.72
N THR A 288 0.34 -7.23 -14.62
CA THR A 288 0.33 -6.04 -15.48
C THR A 288 1.74 -5.81 -16.01
N SER A 289 1.90 -5.53 -17.31
CA SER A 289 3.20 -5.24 -17.89
C SER A 289 3.55 -3.75 -17.77
N GLY A 290 4.84 -3.43 -17.78
CA GLY A 290 5.35 -2.06 -17.68
C GLY A 290 5.86 -1.74 -16.29
N LEU A 291 5.57 -0.54 -15.79
CA LEU A 291 6.20 0.01 -14.59
C LEU A 291 5.18 0.24 -13.46
N ALA A 292 5.45 -0.34 -12.29
CA ALA A 292 4.88 0.10 -11.02
C ALA A 292 5.88 1.00 -10.28
N LEU A 293 5.61 2.30 -10.23
CA LEU A 293 6.44 3.29 -9.55
C LEU A 293 5.74 3.79 -8.29
N LEU A 294 6.31 3.52 -7.13
CA LEU A 294 5.80 3.98 -5.84
C LEU A 294 6.83 4.89 -5.19
N VAL A 295 6.44 6.11 -4.87
CA VAL A 295 7.32 7.13 -4.27
C VAL A 295 6.70 7.61 -2.96
N ARG A 296 7.41 7.48 -1.85
CA ARG A 296 6.97 7.86 -0.49
C ARG A 296 5.62 7.24 -0.11
N CYS A 297 5.34 6.03 -0.59
CA CYS A 297 4.10 5.32 -0.28
C CYS A 297 4.21 4.55 1.03
N VAL A 298 3.07 4.27 1.68
CA VAL A 298 2.99 3.53 2.94
C VAL A 298 2.04 2.33 2.82
N ALA A 299 2.52 1.14 3.14
CA ALA A 299 1.68 -0.06 3.22
C ALA A 299 1.69 -0.60 4.66
N ALA A 300 0.60 -0.42 5.40
CA ALA A 300 0.62 -0.69 6.84
C ALA A 300 -0.62 -1.38 7.35
N SER A 301 -0.44 -2.20 8.40
CA SER A 301 -1.56 -2.86 9.06
C SER A 301 -2.44 -3.64 8.08
N ASN A 302 -1.87 -4.31 7.08
CA ASN A 302 -2.64 -5.15 6.16
C ASN A 302 -2.78 -6.58 6.71
N ALA A 303 -3.78 -7.33 6.25
CA ALA A 303 -3.98 -8.71 6.67
C ALA A 303 -2.88 -9.65 6.16
N LYS A 304 -2.31 -9.34 4.98
CA LYS A 304 -1.10 -9.96 4.42
C LYS A 304 0.00 -8.92 4.19
N ASP A 305 0.71 -8.98 3.07
CA ASP A 305 1.89 -8.16 2.77
C ASP A 305 1.57 -6.67 2.67
N GLY A 306 2.59 -5.83 2.82
CA GLY A 306 2.54 -4.41 2.52
C GLY A 306 2.52 -4.15 1.01
N PHE A 307 3.69 -4.27 0.38
CA PHE A 307 3.85 -4.16 -1.07
C PHE A 307 4.07 -5.55 -1.66
N ASN A 308 3.11 -6.03 -2.47
CA ASN A 308 3.15 -7.36 -3.07
C ASN A 308 3.06 -7.24 -4.60
N PHE A 309 4.12 -7.66 -5.28
CA PHE A 309 4.23 -7.68 -6.74
C PHE A 309 4.29 -9.11 -7.26
N HIS A 310 3.45 -9.43 -8.25
CA HIS A 310 3.27 -10.80 -8.74
C HIS A 310 3.09 -10.84 -10.27
N TRP A 311 3.54 -11.93 -10.89
CA TRP A 311 3.32 -12.26 -12.31
C TRP A 311 2.83 -13.71 -12.43
N SER A 312 1.54 -13.88 -12.17
CA SER A 312 0.89 -15.19 -12.08
C SER A 312 0.53 -15.79 -13.45
N PHE A 313 0.67 -15.03 -14.54
CA PHE A 313 0.36 -15.52 -15.90
C PHE A 313 1.34 -16.55 -16.46
N GLY A 314 2.49 -16.73 -15.82
CA GLY A 314 3.60 -17.52 -16.37
C GLY A 314 4.24 -16.85 -17.59
N GLY A 315 5.23 -17.51 -18.18
CA GLY A 315 6.06 -16.92 -19.23
C GLY A 315 7.05 -15.89 -18.68
N THR A 316 7.57 -15.02 -19.56
CA THR A 316 8.55 -14.00 -19.17
C THR A 316 7.84 -12.87 -18.41
N PRO A 317 8.25 -12.58 -17.15
CA PRO A 317 7.66 -11.50 -16.39
C PRO A 317 7.95 -10.14 -17.05
N ALA A 318 6.91 -9.33 -17.22
CA ALA A 318 6.99 -8.02 -17.86
C ALA A 318 6.58 -6.86 -16.94
N LEU A 319 6.32 -7.14 -15.65
CA LEU A 319 6.18 -6.12 -14.62
C LEU A 319 7.56 -5.75 -14.08
N HIS A 320 7.82 -4.46 -13.98
CA HIS A 320 8.97 -3.90 -13.30
C HIS A 320 8.49 -2.99 -12.18
N HIS A 321 9.09 -3.10 -10.99
CA HIS A 321 8.71 -2.26 -9.85
C HIS A 321 9.87 -1.40 -9.36
N VAL A 322 9.54 -0.17 -8.98
CA VAL A 322 10.46 0.78 -8.38
C VAL A 322 9.78 1.37 -7.15
N THR A 323 10.37 1.17 -5.99
CA THR A 323 9.95 1.77 -4.72
C THR A 323 11.00 2.78 -4.28
N ILE A 324 10.58 3.99 -3.92
CA ILE A 324 11.48 5.08 -3.51
C ILE A 324 10.94 5.69 -2.22
N ASP A 325 11.75 5.67 -1.16
CA ASP A 325 11.42 6.18 0.17
C ASP A 325 10.07 5.63 0.71
N CYS A 326 9.70 4.41 0.30
CA CYS A 326 8.46 3.76 0.70
C CYS A 326 8.60 3.12 2.09
N ARG A 327 7.49 2.92 2.78
CA ARG A 327 7.47 2.32 4.13
C ARG A 327 6.43 1.22 4.23
N ALA A 328 6.76 0.15 4.95
CA ALA A 328 5.75 -0.84 5.33
C ALA A 328 5.95 -1.36 6.75
N HIS A 329 4.84 -1.45 7.50
CA HIS A 329 4.89 -1.90 8.89
C HIS A 329 3.60 -2.53 9.41
N GLY A 330 3.72 -3.40 10.41
CA GLY A 330 2.58 -4.03 11.08
C GLY A 330 1.72 -4.91 10.16
N ASN A 331 2.26 -5.36 9.02
CA ASN A 331 1.54 -6.20 8.06
C ASN A 331 1.47 -7.66 8.55
N GLY A 332 0.32 -8.31 8.35
CA GLY A 332 -0.01 -9.62 8.92
C GLY A 332 -0.88 -9.54 10.18
N ARG A 333 -1.97 -8.75 10.18
CA ARG A 333 -2.82 -8.51 11.36
C ARG A 333 -3.53 -9.74 11.96
N TYR A 334 -3.75 -10.78 11.15
CA TYR A 334 -4.50 -11.98 11.56
C TYR A 334 -3.66 -13.24 11.42
N ASP A 335 -4.28 -14.41 11.31
CA ASP A 335 -3.65 -15.74 11.26
C ASP A 335 -2.91 -16.08 9.95
N SER A 336 -2.67 -15.08 9.08
CA SER A 336 -1.79 -15.24 7.92
C SER A 336 -0.34 -15.35 8.36
N GLN A 337 0.47 -16.11 7.63
CA GLN A 337 1.91 -16.27 7.86
C GLN A 337 2.71 -15.67 6.71
N SER A 338 4.00 -15.41 6.96
CA SER A 338 4.95 -14.88 5.99
C SER A 338 4.45 -13.59 5.34
N ASN A 339 4.00 -12.66 6.18
CA ASN A 339 3.47 -11.37 5.72
C ASN A 339 4.56 -10.30 5.82
N ASN A 340 4.91 -9.74 4.68
CA ASN A 340 6.16 -9.03 4.51
C ASN A 340 5.93 -7.53 4.27
N GLY A 341 6.98 -6.74 4.43
CA GLY A 341 6.94 -5.32 4.10
C GLY A 341 6.96 -5.08 2.59
N LEU A 342 7.93 -5.69 1.90
CA LEU A 342 8.08 -5.68 0.44
C LEU A 342 8.34 -7.09 -0.07
N THR A 343 7.54 -7.51 -1.05
CA THR A 343 7.67 -8.80 -1.72
C THR A 343 7.66 -8.70 -3.24
N SER A 344 8.56 -9.43 -3.89
CA SER A 344 8.59 -9.63 -5.34
C SER A 344 8.57 -11.12 -5.66
N HIS A 345 7.61 -11.52 -6.50
CA HIS A 345 7.40 -12.92 -6.87
C HIS A 345 7.70 -13.18 -8.35
N ASP A 346 7.68 -14.45 -8.74
CA ASP A 346 7.61 -14.93 -10.12
C ASP A 346 8.64 -14.33 -11.09
N GLY A 347 9.90 -14.24 -10.70
CA GLY A 347 10.98 -13.84 -11.60
C GLY A 347 11.02 -12.34 -11.91
N LEU A 348 10.23 -11.54 -11.18
CA LEU A 348 10.15 -10.10 -11.36
C LEU A 348 11.47 -9.40 -11.08
N VAL A 349 11.65 -8.23 -11.70
CA VAL A 349 12.81 -7.37 -11.50
C VAL A 349 12.38 -6.05 -10.90
N GLY A 350 13.01 -5.66 -9.79
CA GLY A 350 12.71 -4.40 -9.13
C GLY A 350 13.90 -3.70 -8.50
N ILE A 351 13.65 -2.45 -8.09
CA ILE A 351 14.60 -1.56 -7.43
C ILE A 351 13.89 -0.92 -6.22
N ASP A 352 14.49 -1.03 -5.04
CA ASP A 352 14.09 -0.26 -3.86
C ASP A 352 15.17 0.76 -3.50
N VAL A 353 14.77 2.00 -3.23
CA VAL A 353 15.67 3.11 -2.90
C VAL A 353 15.20 3.76 -1.61
N GLY A 354 15.94 3.59 -0.53
CA GLY A 354 15.67 4.26 0.74
C GLY A 354 14.42 3.76 1.46
N GLY A 355 13.92 2.56 1.13
CA GLY A 355 12.78 1.97 1.80
C GLY A 355 13.01 1.73 3.30
N LEU A 356 11.92 1.71 4.08
CA LEU A 356 11.90 1.38 5.50
C LEU A 356 10.82 0.33 5.79
N TYR A 357 11.24 -0.89 6.15
CA TYR A 357 10.35 -2.03 6.33
C TYR A 357 10.53 -2.61 7.73
N HIS A 358 9.50 -2.61 8.57
CA HIS A 358 9.65 -3.05 9.96
C HIS A 358 8.40 -3.63 10.59
N ASP A 359 8.55 -4.40 11.68
CA ASP A 359 7.42 -4.91 12.47
C ASP A 359 6.38 -5.70 11.65
N ASN A 360 6.82 -6.40 10.59
CA ASN A 360 5.95 -7.25 9.78
C ASN A 360 5.97 -8.71 10.30
N PHE A 361 4.84 -9.40 10.22
CA PHE A 361 4.68 -10.80 10.66
C PHE A 361 5.13 -11.79 9.57
N GLY A 362 6.40 -11.63 9.19
CA GLY A 362 7.10 -12.29 8.10
C GLY A 362 8.48 -11.65 7.95
N ALA A 363 9.17 -11.91 6.84
CA ALA A 363 10.41 -11.18 6.56
C ALA A 363 10.08 -9.72 6.19
N ASN A 364 10.93 -8.77 6.56
CA ASN A 364 10.66 -7.36 6.21
C ASN A 364 10.77 -7.12 4.69
N VAL A 365 11.79 -7.69 4.05
CA VAL A 365 11.96 -7.68 2.60
C VAL A 365 12.26 -9.09 2.13
N VAL A 366 11.43 -9.62 1.22
CA VAL A 366 11.60 -10.97 0.68
C VAL A 366 11.32 -11.04 -0.81
N SER A 367 11.94 -11.98 -1.50
CA SER A 367 11.56 -12.32 -2.87
C SER A 367 11.85 -13.80 -3.16
N ASN A 368 11.13 -14.36 -4.12
CA ASN A 368 11.20 -15.78 -4.49
C ASN A 368 11.15 -15.98 -6.02
N ALA A 369 11.10 -17.24 -6.45
CA ALA A 369 10.91 -17.65 -7.85
C ALA A 369 11.82 -16.93 -8.86
N ALA A 370 13.13 -16.91 -8.62
CA ALA A 370 14.14 -16.26 -9.49
C ALA A 370 14.03 -14.72 -9.60
N SER A 371 13.24 -14.07 -8.74
CA SER A 371 13.12 -12.62 -8.71
C SER A 371 14.46 -11.93 -8.43
N ARG A 372 14.60 -10.69 -8.91
CA ARG A 372 15.83 -9.89 -8.83
C ARG A 372 15.51 -8.53 -8.24
N LEU A 373 16.07 -8.23 -7.06
CA LEU A 373 15.80 -6.98 -6.37
C LEU A 373 17.09 -6.27 -5.99
N TRP A 374 17.20 -4.99 -6.35
CA TRP A 374 18.30 -4.13 -5.94
C TRP A 374 17.85 -3.12 -4.90
N CYS A 375 18.31 -3.29 -3.67
CA CYS A 375 17.99 -2.45 -2.51
C CYS A 375 19.13 -1.46 -2.25
N LEU A 376 18.81 -0.16 -2.22
CA LEU A 376 19.76 0.95 -2.13
C LEU A 376 19.47 1.81 -0.90
N GLY A 377 20.27 1.65 0.15
CA GLY A 377 20.08 2.41 1.38
C GLY A 377 18.82 2.04 2.17
N THR A 378 18.17 0.94 1.77
CA THR A 378 17.02 0.34 2.44
C THR A 378 17.35 -0.05 3.87
N GLU A 379 16.40 0.18 4.75
CA GLU A 379 16.43 -0.24 6.15
C GLU A 379 15.31 -1.24 6.40
N ALA A 380 15.67 -2.41 6.92
CA ALA A 380 14.73 -3.42 7.38
C ALA A 380 15.00 -3.71 8.86
N ARG A 381 13.99 -3.73 9.72
CA ARG A 381 14.24 -3.95 11.16
C ARG A 381 13.06 -4.53 11.91
N ASP A 382 13.32 -5.13 13.06
CA ASP A 382 12.27 -5.54 14.01
C ASP A 382 11.18 -6.42 13.37
N SER A 383 11.55 -7.31 12.44
CA SER A 383 10.63 -8.34 11.94
C SER A 383 10.11 -9.15 13.11
N LEU A 384 8.82 -9.47 13.08
CA LEU A 384 8.17 -10.29 14.09
C LEU A 384 8.21 -11.79 13.73
N GLY A 385 8.55 -12.11 12.48
CA GLY A 385 8.47 -13.45 11.92
C GLY A 385 7.06 -14.03 11.96
N ASP A 386 6.96 -15.32 11.72
CA ASP A 386 5.67 -16.02 11.68
C ASP A 386 5.25 -16.57 13.05
N GLY A 387 6.16 -16.61 14.02
CA GLY A 387 5.92 -17.19 15.35
C GLY A 387 4.63 -16.67 16.01
N PRO A 388 4.39 -15.34 16.07
CA PRO A 388 3.14 -14.79 16.61
C PRO A 388 1.87 -15.18 15.83
N ARG A 389 2.01 -15.70 14.61
CA ARG A 389 0.96 -16.20 13.73
C ARG A 389 0.97 -17.73 13.58
N GLY A 390 1.68 -18.41 14.47
CA GLY A 390 1.74 -19.87 14.53
C GLY A 390 2.58 -20.53 13.43
N GLY A 391 3.38 -19.76 12.67
CA GLY A 391 4.29 -20.30 11.67
C GLY A 391 5.72 -20.44 12.18
N THR A 392 6.62 -20.88 11.30
CA THR A 392 7.98 -21.29 11.67
C THR A 392 9.07 -20.38 11.12
N VAL A 393 8.74 -19.41 10.26
CA VAL A 393 9.72 -18.45 9.75
C VAL A 393 10.15 -17.55 10.91
N GLU A 394 11.46 -17.53 11.17
CA GLU A 394 12.05 -16.66 12.19
C GLU A 394 11.91 -15.17 11.82
N ALA A 395 12.19 -14.27 12.76
CA ALA A 395 12.28 -12.84 12.50
C ALA A 395 13.48 -12.53 11.59
N VAL A 396 13.23 -12.13 10.34
CA VAL A 396 14.25 -11.89 9.29
C VAL A 396 14.08 -10.51 8.64
N ASP A 397 15.17 -9.77 8.49
CA ASP A 397 15.15 -8.47 7.79
C ASP A 397 15.17 -8.61 6.27
N PHE A 398 16.17 -9.30 5.71
CA PHE A 398 16.27 -9.58 4.27
C PHE A 398 16.30 -11.08 4.02
N ASN A 399 15.34 -11.59 3.25
CA ASN A 399 15.22 -13.00 2.92
C ASN A 399 15.18 -13.21 1.41
N THR A 400 15.96 -14.16 0.88
CA THR A 400 15.83 -14.63 -0.50
C THR A 400 15.47 -16.11 -0.51
N GLN A 401 14.60 -16.51 -1.42
CA GLN A 401 14.14 -17.89 -1.56
C GLN A 401 14.43 -18.41 -2.98
N GLU A 402 14.43 -19.73 -3.13
CA GLU A 402 14.59 -20.46 -4.39
C GLU A 402 15.87 -20.09 -5.15
N THR A 403 15.76 -19.32 -6.23
CA THR A 403 16.86 -18.89 -7.10
C THR A 403 16.97 -17.36 -7.18
N THR A 404 16.27 -16.65 -6.28
CA THR A 404 16.25 -15.18 -6.22
C THR A 404 17.64 -14.58 -6.03
N THR A 405 17.86 -13.39 -6.57
CA THR A 405 19.07 -12.61 -6.31
C THR A 405 18.75 -11.24 -5.73
N PHE A 406 19.34 -10.94 -4.57
CA PHE A 406 19.38 -9.61 -4.00
C PHE A 406 20.72 -8.94 -4.23
N TRP A 407 20.67 -7.63 -4.50
CA TRP A 407 21.82 -6.73 -4.35
C TRP A 407 21.49 -5.74 -3.24
N LEU A 408 22.26 -5.79 -2.15
CA LEU A 408 22.08 -4.93 -0.99
C LEU A 408 23.22 -3.91 -0.96
N GLU A 409 22.95 -2.69 -1.41
CA GLU A 409 23.92 -1.60 -1.42
C GLU A 409 23.65 -0.60 -0.30
N ARG A 410 24.54 -0.57 0.70
CA ARG A 410 24.48 0.31 1.88
C ARG A 410 23.17 0.19 2.66
N THR A 411 22.55 -0.98 2.64
CA THR A 411 21.37 -1.27 3.43
C THR A 411 21.72 -1.46 4.91
N ARG A 412 20.70 -1.38 5.76
CA ARG A 412 20.79 -1.62 7.21
C ARG A 412 19.77 -2.65 7.63
N SER A 413 20.18 -3.49 8.58
CA SER A 413 19.29 -4.39 9.33
C SER A 413 19.48 -4.17 10.84
N SER A 414 18.43 -4.41 11.63
CA SER A 414 18.50 -4.35 13.10
C SER A 414 17.29 -4.98 13.78
N GLY A 415 17.41 -5.36 15.05
CA GLY A 415 16.26 -5.74 15.90
C GLY A 415 15.68 -7.14 15.64
N SER A 416 15.77 -7.65 14.41
CA SER A 416 15.36 -9.01 14.04
C SER A 416 16.38 -10.05 14.47
N SER A 417 15.95 -11.30 14.67
CA SER A 417 16.87 -12.42 14.99
C SER A 417 17.89 -12.70 13.87
N ARG A 418 17.49 -12.53 12.61
CA ARG A 418 18.33 -12.69 11.42
C ARG A 418 18.40 -11.39 10.64
N SER A 419 19.60 -11.00 10.29
CA SER A 419 19.85 -9.90 9.35
C SER A 419 19.57 -10.36 7.92
N LEU A 420 20.19 -11.49 7.54
CA LEU A 420 20.14 -12.04 6.18
C LEU A 420 19.82 -13.53 6.24
N VAL A 421 18.91 -13.97 5.37
CA VAL A 421 18.69 -15.39 5.08
C VAL A 421 18.75 -15.58 3.57
N ALA A 422 19.76 -16.30 3.09
CA ALA A 422 19.81 -16.79 1.72
C ALA A 422 19.30 -18.24 1.71
N GLY A 423 18.03 -18.43 1.36
CA GLY A 423 17.35 -19.72 1.29
C GLY A 423 17.64 -20.48 -0.02
N ASP A 424 17.43 -21.79 0.00
CA ASP A 424 17.55 -22.69 -1.14
C ASP A 424 18.88 -22.51 -1.92
N SER A 425 18.81 -22.11 -3.19
CA SER A 425 19.95 -21.82 -4.07
C SER A 425 20.08 -20.32 -4.40
N SER A 426 19.46 -19.46 -3.59
CA SER A 426 19.38 -18.02 -3.83
C SER A 426 20.70 -17.31 -3.51
N THR A 427 20.81 -16.05 -3.95
CA THR A 427 22.03 -15.25 -3.78
C THR A 427 21.73 -13.89 -3.16
N ILE A 428 22.47 -13.53 -2.10
CA ILE A 428 22.51 -12.17 -1.57
C ILE A 428 23.89 -11.57 -1.82
N ARG A 429 23.94 -10.49 -2.59
CA ARG A 429 25.17 -9.75 -2.87
C ARG A 429 25.23 -8.47 -2.07
N LEU A 430 26.33 -8.25 -1.37
CA LEU A 430 26.50 -7.17 -0.41
C LEU A 430 27.50 -6.12 -0.89
N ARG A 431 27.12 -4.85 -0.78
CA ARG A 431 28.04 -3.72 -0.90
C ARG A 431 27.80 -2.76 0.25
N ARG A 432 28.63 -2.87 1.29
CA ARG A 432 28.57 -2.04 2.52
C ARG A 432 27.25 -2.17 3.29
N HIS A 433 26.60 -3.34 3.26
CA HIS A 433 25.52 -3.68 4.18
C HIS A 433 26.00 -3.61 5.65
N ARG A 434 25.12 -3.22 6.56
CA ARG A 434 25.40 -3.18 8.01
C ARG A 434 24.29 -3.89 8.77
N ALA A 435 24.66 -4.99 9.42
CA ALA A 435 23.79 -5.69 10.35
C ALA A 435 23.86 -5.06 11.74
N GLY A 436 22.74 -5.10 12.45
CA GLY A 436 22.65 -4.75 13.86
C GLY A 436 23.41 -5.76 14.74
N ALA A 437 23.73 -5.34 15.97
CA ALA A 437 24.41 -6.22 16.91
C ALA A 437 23.56 -7.46 17.22
N GLY A 438 24.19 -8.63 17.23
CA GLY A 438 23.54 -9.89 17.60
C GLY A 438 22.71 -10.57 16.50
N GLN A 439 22.54 -9.95 15.33
CA GLN A 439 21.79 -10.56 14.23
C GLN A 439 22.64 -11.60 13.49
N ALA A 440 22.08 -12.79 13.28
CA ALA A 440 22.77 -13.83 12.51
C ALA A 440 22.56 -13.67 11.00
N GLN A 441 23.46 -14.29 10.22
CA GLN A 441 23.31 -14.50 8.78
C GLN A 441 23.22 -16.00 8.52
N VAL A 442 22.27 -16.43 7.70
CA VAL A 442 22.03 -17.85 7.39
C VAL A 442 22.13 -18.05 5.90
N THR A 443 22.86 -19.09 5.51
CA THR A 443 23.01 -19.52 4.12
C THR A 443 22.62 -20.98 4.03
N ALA A 444 21.56 -21.29 3.29
CA ALA A 444 21.15 -22.66 3.01
C ALA A 444 22.16 -23.37 2.10
N PRO A 445 22.20 -24.72 2.06
CA PRO A 445 23.04 -25.45 1.13
C PRO A 445 22.76 -25.06 -0.33
N GLY A 446 23.78 -24.55 -1.03
CA GLY A 446 23.67 -24.09 -2.42
C GLY A 446 23.37 -22.59 -2.58
N ALA A 447 22.94 -21.91 -1.52
CA ALA A 447 22.80 -20.45 -1.50
C ALA A 447 24.15 -19.76 -1.32
N THR A 448 24.20 -18.46 -1.60
CA THR A 448 25.43 -17.65 -1.43
C THR A 448 25.13 -16.29 -0.81
N ILE A 449 25.95 -15.90 0.17
CA ILE A 449 26.06 -14.51 0.63
C ILE A 449 27.49 -14.04 0.34
N SER A 450 27.66 -13.03 -0.51
CA SER A 450 28.99 -12.58 -0.96
C SER A 450 29.05 -11.09 -1.26
N THR A 451 30.25 -10.50 -1.34
CA THR A 451 30.44 -9.08 -1.68
C THR A 451 30.52 -8.84 -3.19
N TYR A 452 30.11 -7.65 -3.67
CA TYR A 452 30.16 -7.26 -5.09
C TYR A 452 30.44 -5.75 -5.38
#